data_AF-A0A7I8BYA6-F1
#
_entry.id   AF-A0A7I8BYA6-F1
#
_cell.length_a   1.000
_cell.length_b   1.000
_cell.length_c   1.000
_cell.angle_alpha   90.00
_cell.angle_beta   90.00
_cell.angle_gamma   90.00
#
_symmetry.space_group_name_H-M   'P 1'
#
loop_
_entity.id
_entity.type
_entity.pdbx_description
1 polymer ?
#
loop_
_entity_poly.entity_id
_entity_poly.type
_entity_poly.pdbx_seq_one_letter_code
_entity_poly.pdbx_strand_id
1 'polypeptide(L)'
;MGRSIAIAHFVQRKPQQADVRIGGNALGVAHGRRDVEWPVITPATATDAFRPTQPLNGETMLRNIDPLLGPELLSVLRAMGHGEDIAIVDRNYPALSAGPQLIRQDAADGPRVLDAILSVLPLDKGAQTVTRMEVRDKPSELLPVMSDFISVAKTHAPHLEVDSLPPAEFKARASKAVAIVVTGETRVYGNMLLRKGTLPM
;
A
#
# COMPACT_ATOMS: atom_id res chain seq x y z
N MET A 1 1.03 68.52 16.08
CA MET A 1 1.06 67.13 16.61
C MET A 1 0.46 66.22 15.54
N GLY A 2 1.18 65.57 14.63
CA GLY A 2 2.60 65.19 14.59
C GLY A 2 2.77 63.72 14.95
N ARG A 3 2.25 62.78 14.14
CA ARG A 3 2.69 61.37 14.11
C ARG A 3 2.60 60.81 12.69
N SER A 4 3.74 60.82 12.01
CA SER A 4 4.05 60.06 10.80
C SER A 4 4.06 58.56 11.10
N ILE A 5 3.52 57.76 10.19
CA ILE A 5 3.81 56.32 10.10
C ILE A 5 4.65 56.13 8.84
N ALA A 6 5.88 55.67 9.04
CA ALA A 6 6.89 55.47 8.01
C ALA A 6 6.57 54.21 7.18
N ILE A 7 6.62 54.37 5.86
CA ILE A 7 6.56 53.29 4.88
C ILE A 7 7.95 52.63 4.86
N ALA A 8 8.03 51.37 5.29
CA ALA A 8 9.26 50.59 5.24
C ALA A 8 9.56 50.18 3.78
N HIS A 9 10.61 50.77 3.21
CA HIS A 9 11.22 50.33 1.96
C HIS A 9 11.84 48.94 2.15
N PHE A 10 11.23 47.91 1.54
CA PHE A 10 11.85 46.58 1.43
C PHE A 10 12.65 46.52 0.12
N VAL A 11 13.97 46.65 0.25
CA VAL A 11 14.93 46.52 -0.85
C VAL A 11 14.99 45.06 -1.31
N GLN A 12 14.62 44.78 -2.56
CA GLN A 12 14.82 43.49 -3.19
C GLN A 12 16.32 43.21 -3.34
N ARG A 13 16.85 42.23 -2.59
CA ARG A 13 18.19 41.68 -2.84
C ARG A 13 18.08 40.60 -3.92
N LYS A 14 18.80 40.80 -5.04
CA LYS A 14 19.01 39.74 -6.05
C LYS A 14 19.82 38.60 -5.42
N PRO A 15 19.47 37.32 -5.68
CA PRO A 15 20.32 36.20 -5.26
C PRO A 15 21.59 36.19 -6.10
N GLN A 16 22.72 36.15 -5.41
CA GLN A 16 24.06 36.07 -5.99
C GLN A 16 24.32 34.62 -6.43
N GLN A 17 24.72 34.45 -7.68
CA GLN A 17 25.01 33.15 -8.30
C GLN A 17 26.32 32.61 -7.69
N ALA A 18 26.25 31.46 -7.01
CA ALA A 18 27.41 30.80 -6.43
C ALA A 18 28.06 29.88 -7.48
N ASP A 19 29.22 30.28 -7.98
CA ASP A 19 30.11 29.43 -8.78
C ASP A 19 30.72 28.34 -7.89
N VAL A 20 30.22 27.11 -8.02
CA VAL A 20 30.85 25.93 -7.42
C VAL A 20 31.98 25.48 -8.35
N ARG A 21 33.21 25.86 -8.00
CA ARG A 21 34.43 25.32 -8.62
C ARG A 21 34.64 23.89 -8.11
N ILE A 22 34.51 22.92 -9.00
CA ILE A 22 34.86 21.52 -8.73
C ILE A 22 36.39 21.40 -8.70
N GLY A 23 36.95 21.33 -7.50
CA GLY A 23 38.34 20.97 -7.26
C GLY A 23 38.51 19.46 -7.39
N GLY A 24 39.24 19.03 -8.43
CA GLY A 24 39.68 17.66 -8.57
C GLY A 24 40.71 17.31 -7.51
N ASN A 25 40.54 16.16 -6.87
CA ASN A 25 41.65 15.43 -6.27
C ASN A 25 41.52 13.96 -6.65
N ALA A 26 42.49 13.53 -7.45
CA ALA A 26 42.68 12.16 -7.86
C ALA A 26 43.25 11.35 -6.68
N LEU A 27 42.49 10.39 -6.18
CA LEU A 27 43.02 9.21 -5.52
C LEU A 27 42.33 8.01 -6.13
N GLY A 28 43.09 7.30 -6.98
CA GLY A 28 42.63 6.12 -7.69
C GLY A 28 42.36 4.97 -6.72
N VAL A 29 41.15 4.42 -6.80
CA VAL A 29 40.85 3.08 -6.33
C VAL A 29 40.24 2.35 -7.52
N ALA A 30 41.01 1.44 -8.12
CA ALA A 30 40.55 0.59 -9.20
C ALA A 30 39.45 -0.34 -8.67
N HIS A 31 38.22 -0.18 -9.17
CA HIS A 31 37.19 -1.20 -9.14
C HIS A 31 36.65 -1.32 -10.56
N GLY A 32 36.90 -2.46 -11.19
CA GLY A 32 36.39 -2.77 -12.53
C GLY A 32 34.87 -2.77 -12.52
N ARG A 33 34.27 -1.70 -13.06
CA ARG A 33 32.86 -1.69 -13.45
C ARG A 33 32.76 -2.43 -14.78
N ARG A 34 32.05 -3.55 -14.78
CA ARG A 34 31.49 -4.10 -16.03
C ARG A 34 30.34 -3.19 -16.41
N ASP A 35 30.39 -2.62 -17.61
CA ASP A 35 29.29 -1.88 -18.20
C ASP A 35 28.09 -2.84 -18.36
N VAL A 36 27.07 -2.68 -17.53
CA VAL A 36 25.81 -3.41 -17.67
C VAL A 36 24.90 -2.56 -18.54
N GLU A 37 24.76 -2.97 -19.79
CA GLU A 37 23.80 -2.41 -20.73
C GLU A 37 22.39 -2.82 -20.29
N TRP A 38 21.55 -1.85 -19.94
CA TRP A 38 20.15 -2.08 -19.58
C TRP A 38 19.30 -2.08 -20.86
N PRO A 39 18.47 -3.12 -21.12
CA PRO A 39 17.60 -3.11 -22.28
C PRO A 39 16.52 -2.04 -22.12
N VAL A 40 16.34 -1.23 -23.16
CA VAL A 40 15.24 -0.27 -23.27
C VAL A 40 13.93 -1.05 -23.42
N ILE A 41 13.09 -1.01 -22.39
CA ILE A 41 11.75 -1.61 -22.43
C ILE A 41 10.86 -0.72 -23.31
N THR A 42 10.46 -1.23 -24.47
CA THR A 42 9.43 -0.58 -25.30
C THR A 42 8.04 -1.04 -24.84
N PRO A 43 7.04 -0.13 -24.79
CA PRO A 43 5.72 -0.47 -24.30
C PRO A 43 4.94 -1.16 -25.42
N ALA A 44 5.07 -2.48 -25.52
CA ALA A 44 4.19 -3.29 -26.33
C ALA A 44 3.50 -4.34 -25.44
N THR A 45 2.19 -4.17 -25.32
CA THR A 45 1.19 -5.15 -24.87
C THR A 45 1.27 -5.59 -23.40
N ALA A 46 0.87 -4.71 -22.50
CA ALA A 46 0.40 -5.09 -21.17
C ALA A 46 -1.09 -5.49 -21.27
N THR A 47 -1.37 -6.78 -21.50
CA THR A 47 -2.56 -7.38 -20.90
C THR A 47 -2.19 -7.73 -19.47
N ASP A 48 -2.43 -6.78 -18.58
CA ASP A 48 -2.11 -6.83 -17.15
C ASP A 48 -3.07 -7.77 -16.43
N ALA A 49 -2.91 -9.07 -16.66
CA ALA A 49 -3.52 -10.09 -15.84
C ALA A 49 -2.67 -10.23 -14.58
N PHE A 50 -3.25 -9.89 -13.43
CA PHE A 50 -2.66 -10.11 -12.11
C PHE A 50 -2.01 -11.50 -12.03
N ARG A 51 -0.68 -11.54 -11.84
CA ARG A 51 0.08 -12.77 -11.63
C ARG A 51 0.46 -12.86 -10.15
N PRO A 52 -0.04 -13.84 -9.38
CA PRO A 52 0.49 -14.12 -8.05
C PRO A 52 2.00 -14.41 -8.18
N THR A 53 2.81 -13.77 -7.35
CA THR A 53 4.26 -13.70 -7.59
C THR A 53 4.93 -15.06 -7.42
N GLN A 54 5.64 -15.47 -8.46
CA GLN A 54 6.75 -16.42 -8.32
C GLN A 54 7.74 -15.83 -7.31
N PRO A 55 8.30 -16.63 -6.38
CA PRO A 55 9.24 -16.11 -5.38
C PRO A 55 10.40 -15.41 -6.09
N LEU A 56 10.75 -14.21 -5.63
CA LEU A 56 11.92 -13.49 -6.12
C LEU A 56 13.12 -14.41 -5.96
N ASN A 57 13.69 -14.84 -7.09
CA ASN A 57 14.88 -15.68 -7.11
C ASN A 57 16.06 -14.87 -6.55
N GLY A 58 16.27 -14.94 -5.23
CA GLY A 58 17.40 -14.31 -4.55
C GLY A 58 16.98 -13.29 -3.48
N GLU A 59 17.13 -13.73 -2.23
CA GLU A 59 17.24 -12.91 -1.01
C GLU A 59 15.96 -12.23 -0.48
N THR A 60 15.00 -13.04 -0.02
CA THR A 60 14.04 -12.59 1.01
C THR A 60 14.72 -12.64 2.40
N MET A 61 14.56 -11.61 3.22
CA MET A 61 15.17 -11.51 4.56
C MET A 61 14.77 -12.68 5.47
N LEU A 62 13.47 -13.04 5.47
CA LEU A 62 12.93 -14.17 6.23
C LEU A 62 12.54 -15.30 5.28
N ARG A 63 12.76 -16.54 5.70
CA ARG A 63 12.36 -17.73 4.92
C ARG A 63 10.85 -17.88 4.97
N ASN A 64 10.22 -18.09 3.80
CA ASN A 64 8.78 -18.33 3.65
C ASN A 64 7.87 -17.21 4.15
N ILE A 65 8.40 -15.99 4.27
CA ILE A 65 7.61 -14.80 4.60
C ILE A 65 7.80 -13.82 3.45
N ASP A 66 6.67 -13.31 2.95
CA ASP A 66 6.66 -12.33 1.88
C ASP A 66 7.40 -11.05 2.30
N PRO A 67 8.37 -10.54 1.51
CA PRO A 67 9.16 -9.37 1.87
C PRO A 67 8.36 -8.06 1.97
N LEU A 68 7.13 -8.00 1.44
CA LEU A 68 6.24 -6.86 1.68
C LEU A 68 5.74 -6.80 3.12
N LEU A 69 5.77 -7.91 3.84
CA LEU A 69 5.43 -7.96 5.25
C LEU A 69 6.60 -7.43 6.09
N GLY A 70 6.70 -6.11 6.13
CA GLY A 70 7.64 -5.39 7.00
C GLY A 70 7.41 -5.69 8.49
N PRO A 71 8.37 -5.32 9.35
CA PRO A 71 8.33 -5.67 10.78
C PRO A 71 7.08 -5.13 11.48
N GLU A 72 6.62 -3.92 11.15
CA GLU A 72 5.41 -3.31 11.72
C GLU A 72 4.16 -4.09 11.33
N LEU A 73 4.04 -4.48 10.05
CA LEU A 73 2.89 -5.23 9.56
C LEU A 73 2.86 -6.65 10.14
N LEU A 74 3.99 -7.35 10.16
CA LEU A 74 4.10 -8.67 10.80
C LEU A 74 3.75 -8.62 12.29
N SER A 75 4.24 -7.60 13.00
CA SER A 75 3.92 -7.40 14.41
C SER A 75 2.42 -7.27 14.63
N VAL A 76 1.74 -6.42 13.85
CA VAL A 76 0.29 -6.24 13.92
C VAL A 76 -0.44 -7.54 13.58
N LEU A 77 -0.15 -8.17 12.44
CA LEU A 77 -0.81 -9.41 12.02
C LEU A 77 -0.67 -10.52 13.08
N ARG A 78 0.49 -10.61 13.73
CA ARG A 78 0.74 -11.61 14.78
C ARG A 78 0.05 -11.28 16.09
N ALA A 79 -0.06 -10.00 16.44
CA ALA A 79 -0.70 -9.50 17.66
C ALA A 79 -2.24 -9.56 17.59
N MET A 80 -2.81 -9.43 16.39
CA MET A 80 -4.27 -9.51 16.20
C MET A 80 -4.87 -10.77 16.83
N GLY A 81 -5.97 -10.61 17.54
CA GLY A 81 -6.83 -11.69 18.03
C GLY A 81 -7.77 -12.23 16.95
N HIS A 82 -8.45 -13.33 17.27
CA HIS A 82 -9.53 -13.84 16.43
C HIS A 82 -10.72 -12.87 16.44
N GLY A 83 -11.30 -12.61 15.27
CA GLY A 83 -12.45 -11.73 15.08
C GLY A 83 -12.08 -10.27 14.83
N GLU A 84 -10.81 -9.91 15.00
CA GLU A 84 -10.32 -8.58 14.71
C GLU A 84 -10.15 -8.34 13.21
N ASP A 85 -10.42 -7.10 12.79
CA ASP A 85 -10.34 -6.68 11.40
C ASP A 85 -9.02 -5.94 11.12
N ILE A 86 -8.50 -6.10 9.90
CA ILE A 86 -7.49 -5.22 9.29
C ILE A 86 -8.01 -4.73 7.95
N ALA A 87 -7.79 -3.45 7.62
CA ALA A 87 -8.21 -2.88 6.35
C ALA A 87 -7.02 -2.68 5.42
N ILE A 88 -7.17 -3.04 4.15
CA ILE A 88 -6.27 -2.68 3.05
C ILE A 88 -7.01 -1.63 2.22
N VAL A 89 -6.38 -0.49 1.98
CA VAL A 89 -7.04 0.64 1.31
C VAL A 89 -6.19 1.26 0.21
N ASP A 90 -6.88 1.86 -0.76
CA ASP A 90 -6.27 2.62 -1.84
C ASP A 90 -5.70 3.95 -1.36
N ARG A 91 -4.88 4.60 -2.19
CA ARG A 91 -4.18 5.84 -1.83
C ARG A 91 -5.11 7.04 -1.58
N ASN A 92 -6.37 6.97 -2.02
CA ASN A 92 -7.35 8.04 -1.88
C ASN A 92 -8.22 7.87 -0.62
N TYR A 93 -8.11 6.75 0.08
CA TYR A 93 -8.84 6.50 1.31
C TYR A 93 -8.39 7.48 2.43
N PRO A 94 -9.32 8.13 3.16
CA PRO A 94 -8.98 9.10 4.21
C PRO A 94 -8.51 8.40 5.51
N ALA A 95 -7.39 7.70 5.43
CA ALA A 95 -6.91 6.82 6.50
C ALA A 95 -6.39 7.57 7.74
N LEU A 96 -5.78 8.74 7.55
CA LEU A 96 -5.20 9.52 8.65
C LEU A 96 -6.23 9.92 9.70
N SER A 97 -7.44 10.26 9.28
CA SER A 97 -8.54 10.65 10.16
C SER A 97 -9.40 9.48 10.62
N ALA A 98 -9.09 8.24 10.20
CA ALA A 98 -9.94 7.08 10.46
C ALA A 98 -9.80 6.52 11.88
N GLY A 99 -8.65 6.72 12.54
CA GLY A 99 -8.41 6.33 13.94
C GLY A 99 -7.36 5.24 14.16
N PRO A 100 -7.42 4.08 13.48
CA PRO A 100 -6.49 2.96 13.70
C PRO A 100 -5.04 3.27 13.39
N GLN A 101 -4.14 2.38 13.81
CA GLN A 101 -2.74 2.42 13.41
C GLN A 101 -2.62 2.41 11.88
N LEU A 102 -1.85 3.36 11.35
CA LEU A 102 -1.58 3.46 9.93
C LEU A 102 -0.29 2.75 9.57
N ILE A 103 -0.34 1.86 8.58
CA ILE A 103 0.83 1.20 7.99
C ILE A 103 0.85 1.56 6.51
N ARG A 104 2.00 2.00 5.99
CA ARG A 104 2.14 2.44 4.59
C ARG A 104 2.88 1.41 3.76
N GLN A 105 2.33 1.09 2.59
CA GLN A 105 2.87 0.21 1.55
C GLN A 105 2.76 0.93 0.20
N ASP A 106 3.30 2.15 0.14
CA ASP A 106 3.04 3.12 -0.93
C ASP A 106 3.52 2.69 -2.32
N ALA A 107 4.47 1.75 -2.38
CA ALA A 107 5.06 1.27 -3.62
C ALA A 107 4.39 -0.02 -4.15
N ALA A 108 3.50 -0.64 -3.38
CA ALA A 108 2.83 -1.88 -3.75
C ALA A 108 1.35 -1.63 -4.05
N ASP A 109 0.82 -2.33 -5.06
CA ASP A 109 -0.61 -2.31 -5.34
C ASP A 109 -1.43 -3.08 -4.30
N GLY A 110 -2.73 -2.82 -4.29
CA GLY A 110 -3.67 -3.38 -3.31
C GLY A 110 -3.75 -4.91 -3.35
N PRO A 111 -4.01 -5.52 -4.52
CA PRO A 111 -4.04 -6.98 -4.67
C PRO A 111 -2.73 -7.68 -4.23
N ARG A 112 -1.56 -7.09 -4.51
CA ARG A 112 -0.27 -7.63 -4.10
C ARG A 112 -0.08 -7.60 -2.59
N VAL A 113 -0.50 -6.52 -1.93
CA VAL A 113 -0.50 -6.41 -0.46
C VAL A 113 -1.47 -7.40 0.17
N LEU A 114 -2.66 -7.58 -0.43
CA LEU A 114 -3.62 -8.60 -0.02
C LEU A 114 -3.00 -10.00 -0.09
N ASP A 115 -2.36 -10.34 -1.20
CA ASP A 115 -1.69 -11.63 -1.40
C ASP A 115 -0.60 -11.88 -0.33
N ALA A 116 0.22 -10.87 -0.04
CA ALA A 116 1.21 -10.94 1.02
C ALA A 116 0.56 -11.22 2.38
N ILE A 117 -0.49 -10.47 2.74
CA ILE A 117 -1.17 -10.62 4.04
C ILE A 117 -1.80 -12.01 4.18
N LEU A 118 -2.50 -12.48 3.15
CA LEU A 118 -3.18 -13.78 3.17
C LEU A 118 -2.21 -14.98 3.17
N SER A 119 -0.96 -14.78 2.75
CA SER A 119 0.06 -15.84 2.86
C SER A 119 0.40 -16.24 4.30
N VAL A 120 0.07 -15.39 5.29
CA VAL A 120 0.31 -15.65 6.72
C VAL A 120 -0.92 -15.48 7.62
N LEU A 121 -1.94 -14.75 7.19
CA LEU A 121 -3.11 -14.43 8.00
C LEU A 121 -4.22 -15.49 7.83
N PRO A 122 -4.52 -16.32 8.85
CA PRO A 122 -5.69 -17.18 8.79
C PRO A 122 -6.96 -16.33 8.79
N LEU A 123 -7.88 -16.66 7.89
CA LEU A 123 -9.17 -16.00 7.77
C LEU A 123 -10.24 -16.68 8.63
N ASP A 124 -11.18 -15.88 9.13
CA ASP A 124 -12.35 -16.40 9.82
C ASP A 124 -13.27 -17.22 8.89
N LYS A 125 -14.14 -18.06 9.45
CA LYS A 125 -15.07 -18.89 8.67
C LYS A 125 -16.48 -18.30 8.59
N GLY A 126 -16.73 -17.19 9.29
CA GLY A 126 -18.01 -16.51 9.32
C GLY A 126 -18.28 -15.65 8.09
N ALA A 127 -19.49 -15.11 8.03
CA ALA A 127 -19.88 -14.10 7.04
C ALA A 127 -19.07 -12.81 7.24
N GLN A 128 -18.92 -12.05 6.16
CA GLN A 128 -18.18 -10.78 6.14
C GLN A 128 -16.72 -10.91 6.57
N THR A 129 -16.13 -12.08 6.37
CA THR A 129 -14.71 -12.31 6.66
C THR A 129 -13.82 -11.55 5.70
N VAL A 130 -14.14 -11.61 4.41
CA VAL A 130 -13.49 -10.81 3.36
C VAL A 130 -14.56 -9.89 2.80
N THR A 131 -14.34 -8.58 2.88
CA THR A 131 -15.38 -7.61 2.53
C THR A 131 -14.82 -6.47 1.71
N ARG A 132 -15.38 -6.24 0.52
CA ARG A 132 -15.03 -5.09 -0.33
C ARG A 132 -15.95 -3.89 -0.08
N MET A 133 -15.51 -2.71 -0.48
CA MET A 133 -16.38 -1.55 -0.55
C MET A 133 -17.20 -1.55 -1.85
N GLU A 134 -18.49 -1.21 -1.76
CA GLU A 134 -19.35 -1.02 -2.93
C GLU A 134 -19.07 0.29 -3.66
N VAL A 135 -19.32 0.31 -4.97
CA VAL A 135 -19.37 1.56 -5.72
C VAL A 135 -20.58 2.36 -5.24
N ARG A 136 -20.38 3.64 -4.94
CA ARG A 136 -21.46 4.52 -4.46
C ARG A 136 -22.62 4.50 -5.45
N ASP A 137 -23.83 4.33 -4.91
CA ASP A 137 -25.10 4.28 -5.64
C ASP A 137 -25.21 3.14 -6.67
N LYS A 138 -24.24 2.21 -6.69
CA LYS A 138 -24.16 1.11 -7.66
C LYS A 138 -23.59 -0.16 -7.01
N PRO A 139 -24.32 -0.79 -6.06
CA PRO A 139 -23.81 -1.91 -5.26
C PRO A 139 -23.43 -3.16 -6.09
N SER A 140 -24.10 -3.37 -7.24
CA SER A 140 -23.84 -4.47 -8.16
C SER A 140 -22.68 -4.23 -9.12
N GLU A 141 -22.12 -3.02 -9.17
CA GLU A 141 -20.98 -2.72 -10.04
C GLU A 141 -19.69 -3.33 -9.46
N LEU A 142 -18.99 -4.07 -10.32
CA LEU A 142 -17.67 -4.64 -10.05
C LEU A 142 -16.63 -3.98 -10.96
N LEU A 143 -15.77 -3.16 -10.36
CA LEU A 143 -14.66 -2.53 -11.06
C LEU A 143 -13.49 -3.51 -11.22
N PRO A 144 -12.59 -3.32 -12.21
CA PRO A 144 -11.45 -4.22 -12.42
C PRO A 144 -10.61 -4.46 -11.16
N VAL A 145 -10.32 -3.41 -10.39
CA VAL A 145 -9.59 -3.56 -9.11
C VAL A 145 -10.31 -4.47 -8.12
N MET A 146 -11.64 -4.40 -8.05
CA MET A 146 -12.42 -5.28 -7.18
C MET A 146 -12.30 -6.74 -7.62
N SER A 147 -12.34 -7.00 -8.93
CA SER A 147 -12.14 -8.33 -9.49
C SER A 147 -10.76 -8.91 -9.16
N ASP A 148 -9.71 -8.09 -9.22
CA ASP A 148 -8.35 -8.52 -8.85
C ASP A 148 -8.26 -8.90 -7.37
N PHE A 149 -8.79 -8.06 -6.48
CA PHE A 149 -8.86 -8.35 -5.04
C PHE A 149 -9.65 -9.65 -4.77
N ILE A 150 -10.80 -9.85 -5.44
CA ILE A 150 -11.61 -11.07 -5.32
C ILE A 150 -10.80 -12.29 -5.78
N SER A 151 -10.10 -12.18 -6.91
CA SER A 151 -9.29 -13.28 -7.47
C SER A 151 -8.17 -13.71 -6.50
N VAL A 152 -7.49 -12.75 -5.89
CA VAL A 152 -6.48 -13.02 -4.85
C VAL A 152 -7.11 -13.70 -3.65
N ALA A 153 -8.20 -13.14 -3.11
CA ALA A 153 -8.87 -13.70 -1.94
C ALA A 153 -9.31 -15.15 -2.19
N LYS A 154 -9.88 -15.45 -3.35
CA LYS A 154 -10.32 -16.81 -3.73
C LYS A 154 -9.15 -17.78 -3.96
N THR A 155 -7.94 -17.30 -4.24
CA THR A 155 -6.74 -18.14 -4.33
C THR A 155 -6.34 -18.70 -2.96
N HIS A 156 -6.45 -17.89 -1.91
CA HIS A 156 -6.11 -18.28 -0.53
C HIS A 156 -7.28 -18.93 0.22
N ALA A 157 -8.50 -18.51 -0.07
CA ALA A 157 -9.71 -18.99 0.60
C ALA A 157 -10.85 -19.22 -0.41
N PRO A 158 -10.75 -20.26 -1.27
CA PRO A 158 -11.73 -20.51 -2.34
C PRO A 158 -13.16 -20.76 -1.82
N HIS A 159 -13.28 -21.20 -0.57
CA HIS A 159 -14.54 -21.52 0.10
C HIS A 159 -15.23 -20.30 0.73
N LEU A 160 -14.54 -19.16 0.87
CA LEU A 160 -15.13 -17.96 1.46
C LEU A 160 -15.71 -17.07 0.37
N GLU A 161 -16.89 -16.52 0.63
CA GLU A 161 -17.46 -15.46 -0.20
C GLU A 161 -16.80 -14.12 0.10
N VAL A 162 -16.75 -13.27 -0.93
CA VAL A 162 -16.30 -11.88 -0.79
C VAL A 162 -17.54 -11.00 -0.70
N ASP A 163 -17.92 -10.66 0.52
CA ASP A 163 -19.05 -9.80 0.81
C ASP A 163 -18.78 -8.35 0.38
N SER A 164 -19.84 -7.53 0.31
CA SER A 164 -19.74 -6.11 0.04
C SER A 164 -20.43 -5.28 1.12
N LEU A 165 -19.92 -4.08 1.37
CA LEU A 165 -20.55 -3.09 2.24
C LEU A 165 -20.68 -1.74 1.55
N PRO A 166 -21.77 -1.00 1.82
CA PRO A 166 -21.88 0.40 1.43
C PRO A 166 -20.70 1.23 1.96
N PRO A 167 -20.28 2.30 1.27
CA PRO A 167 -19.11 3.08 1.66
C PRO A 167 -19.12 3.61 3.11
N ALA A 168 -20.29 3.98 3.63
CA ALA A 168 -20.41 4.47 5.00
C ALA A 168 -20.16 3.37 6.04
N GLU A 169 -20.72 2.18 5.82
CA GLU A 169 -20.57 1.02 6.70
C GLU A 169 -19.15 0.45 6.62
N PHE A 170 -18.58 0.39 5.42
CA PHE A 170 -17.17 0.00 5.25
C PHE A 170 -16.26 0.91 6.06
N LYS A 171 -16.42 2.23 5.96
CA LYS A 171 -15.61 3.19 6.70
C LYS A 171 -15.80 3.08 8.21
N ALA A 172 -17.03 2.86 8.67
CA ALA A 172 -17.34 2.67 10.09
C ALA A 172 -16.75 1.37 10.66
N ARG A 173 -16.64 0.32 9.85
CA ARG A 173 -15.96 -0.93 10.23
C ARG A 173 -14.44 -0.75 10.19
N ALA A 174 -13.91 -0.13 9.13
CA ALA A 174 -12.48 0.15 9.00
C ALA A 174 -11.93 1.06 10.11
N SER A 175 -12.70 2.03 10.60
CA SER A 175 -12.29 2.87 11.75
C SER A 175 -12.17 2.11 13.07
N LYS A 176 -12.69 0.87 13.13
CA LYS A 176 -12.61 -0.02 14.30
C LYS A 176 -11.62 -1.17 14.08
N ALA A 177 -10.98 -1.25 12.91
CA ALA A 177 -9.94 -2.22 12.63
C ALA A 177 -8.72 -1.98 13.52
N VAL A 178 -7.90 -3.02 13.72
CA VAL A 178 -6.65 -2.90 14.48
C VAL A 178 -5.66 -1.99 13.75
N ALA A 179 -5.61 -2.11 12.42
CA ALA A 179 -4.79 -1.27 11.57
C ALA A 179 -5.43 -1.04 10.20
N ILE A 180 -4.99 0.02 9.54
CA ILE A 180 -5.27 0.32 8.14
C ILE A 180 -3.94 0.32 7.38
N VAL A 181 -3.84 -0.52 6.37
CA VAL A 181 -2.72 -0.59 5.43
C VAL A 181 -3.06 0.24 4.21
N VAL A 182 -2.42 1.40 4.06
CA VAL A 182 -2.55 2.24 2.86
C VAL A 182 -1.55 1.76 1.83
N THR A 183 -2.05 1.49 0.63
CA THR A 183 -1.27 0.96 -0.49
C THR A 183 -1.01 2.04 -1.55
N GLY A 184 -0.14 1.72 -2.50
CA GLY A 184 0.07 2.50 -3.72
C GLY A 184 -1.05 2.37 -4.75
N GLU A 185 -2.11 1.60 -4.46
CA GLU A 185 -3.22 1.36 -5.38
C GLU A 185 -3.82 2.69 -5.86
N THR A 186 -3.79 2.87 -7.18
CA THR A 186 -4.22 4.13 -7.82
C THR A 186 -5.67 4.07 -8.27
N ARG A 187 -6.21 2.85 -8.45
CA ARG A 187 -7.59 2.59 -8.87
C ARG A 187 -8.53 2.79 -7.68
N VAL A 188 -9.58 3.57 -7.91
CA VAL A 188 -10.57 3.89 -6.86
C VAL A 188 -11.37 2.66 -6.44
N TYR A 189 -11.80 2.65 -5.17
CA TYR A 189 -12.49 1.52 -4.54
C TYR A 189 -11.62 0.25 -4.41
N GLY A 190 -10.29 0.41 -4.42
CA GLY A 190 -9.33 -0.66 -4.11
C GLY A 190 -9.21 -0.90 -2.61
N ASN A 191 -10.34 -1.17 -1.94
CA ASN A 191 -10.43 -1.28 -0.48
C ASN A 191 -11.04 -2.63 -0.07
N MET A 192 -10.42 -3.30 0.89
CA MET A 192 -10.86 -4.59 1.41
C MET A 192 -10.62 -4.71 2.91
N LEU A 193 -11.58 -5.27 3.63
CA LEU A 193 -11.48 -5.65 5.04
C LEU A 193 -11.27 -7.15 5.15
N LEU A 194 -10.39 -7.55 6.06
CA LEU A 194 -10.10 -8.95 6.38
C LEU A 194 -10.32 -9.19 7.87
N ARG A 195 -11.06 -10.24 8.21
CA ARG A 195 -11.24 -10.70 9.58
C ARG A 195 -10.34 -11.88 9.89
N LYS A 196 -9.57 -11.78 10.97
CA LYS A 196 -8.67 -12.85 11.39
C LYS A 196 -9.43 -14.02 12.01
N GLY A 197 -9.12 -15.21 11.54
CA GLY A 197 -9.65 -16.48 12.05
C GLY A 197 -8.73 -17.17 13.05
N THR A 198 -9.00 -18.46 13.23
CA THR A 198 -8.20 -19.38 14.04
C THR A 198 -7.53 -20.42 13.15
N LEU A 199 -6.41 -20.97 13.62
CA LEU A 199 -5.84 -22.17 13.02
C LEU A 199 -6.55 -23.41 13.59
N PRO A 200 -6.78 -24.46 12.77
CA PRO A 200 -7.23 -25.74 13.29
C PRO A 200 -6.20 -26.30 14.27
N MET A 201 -6.70 -26.85 15.38
CA MET A 201 -5.94 -27.68 16.31
C MET A 201 -5.88 -29.11 15.81
#